data_AF-A0A6V6YPC2-F1
#
_entry.id   AF-A0A6V6YPC2-F1
#
_cell.length_a   1.000
_cell.length_b   1.000
_cell.length_c   1.000
_cell.angle_alpha   90.00
_cell.angle_beta   90.00
_cell.angle_gamma   90.00
#
_symmetry.space_group_name_H-M   'P 1'
#
loop_
_entity.id
_entity.type
_entity.pdbx_description
1 polymer ?
#
loop_
_entity_poly.entity_id
_entity_poly.type
_entity_poly.pdbx_seq_one_letter_code
_entity_poly.pdbx_strand_id
1 'polypeptide(L)'
;MTAIALKTGSEEIIQTIIQRRLSKAEADWFGNNIRFENSAQFFQTFGLIARKISLEIPEWTTEETVLLEEVYPGFTQSHWDLQQLSRGLLMTQLPVHQNVEIIKNLAEMADIKELVGLYKSLFFLKNAADFILTVQEGIRTNMVAVFDAIALANPFAAKCLPVDAWNQLVLKALFMGRPLYQIIDLDLRKNEKLALIIHDYIHERWSAGRLVSPEIWRLVVGYVNQEIAADLVNAMHTGDALTKQAVIKALKESSFYNENEIPNETLADSLVTWDEIGTQYYSHLKS
;
A
#
# COMPACT_ATOMS: atom_id res chain seq x y z
N MET A 1 3.58 -6.91 -22.90
CA MET A 1 4.39 -5.68 -22.73
C MET A 1 4.84 -5.63 -21.28
N THR A 2 6.13 -5.79 -21.01
CA THR A 2 6.70 -5.77 -19.66
C THR A 2 6.52 -4.38 -19.03
N ALA A 3 6.32 -4.30 -17.71
CA ALA A 3 6.08 -3.07 -16.94
C ALA A 3 7.10 -1.94 -17.15
N ILE A 4 8.25 -2.25 -17.76
CA ILE A 4 9.30 -1.30 -18.14
C ILE A 4 8.87 -0.41 -19.33
N ALA A 5 8.05 -0.93 -20.26
CA ALA A 5 7.64 -0.18 -21.46
C ALA A 5 6.62 0.95 -21.13
N LEU A 6 5.80 0.80 -20.10
CA LEU A 6 4.78 1.78 -19.66
C LEU A 6 5.37 3.03 -19.00
N LYS A 7 6.63 3.00 -18.53
CA LYS A 7 7.28 4.15 -17.86
C LYS A 7 7.86 5.18 -18.83
N THR A 8 7.85 4.92 -20.13
CA THR A 8 8.33 5.86 -21.16
C THR A 8 7.17 6.77 -21.54
N GLY A 9 6.88 7.77 -20.70
CA GLY A 9 5.76 8.71 -20.87
C GLY A 9 5.09 9.10 -19.55
N SER A 10 5.22 8.26 -18.51
CA SER A 10 4.67 8.54 -17.17
C SER A 10 5.23 9.82 -16.54
N GLU A 11 6.52 10.09 -16.75
CA GLU A 11 7.18 11.29 -16.24
C GLU A 11 6.59 12.57 -16.86
N GLU A 12 6.38 12.57 -18.17
CA GLU A 12 5.81 13.72 -18.90
C GLU A 12 4.34 13.96 -18.51
N ILE A 13 3.56 12.89 -18.32
CA ILE A 13 2.18 12.94 -17.83
C ILE A 13 2.15 13.59 -16.44
N ILE A 14 2.92 13.05 -15.49
CA ILE A 14 2.99 13.57 -14.12
C ILE A 14 3.47 15.02 -14.12
N GLN A 15 4.50 15.35 -14.89
CA GLN A 15 5.01 16.71 -15.01
C GLN A 15 3.94 17.68 -15.52
N THR A 16 3.23 17.30 -16.58
CA THR A 16 2.18 18.14 -17.16
C THR A 16 1.03 18.37 -16.17
N ILE A 17 0.61 17.32 -15.48
CA ILE A 17 -0.47 17.41 -14.48
C ILE A 17 -0.04 18.29 -13.30
N ILE A 18 1.14 18.06 -12.72
CA ILE A 18 1.66 18.86 -11.59
C ILE A 18 1.79 20.33 -11.99
N GLN A 19 2.39 20.63 -13.14
CA GLN A 19 2.59 22.01 -13.59
C GLN A 19 1.28 22.79 -13.75
N ARG A 20 0.18 22.12 -14.10
CA ARG A 20 -1.15 22.75 -14.20
C ARG A 20 -1.80 23.04 -12.85
N ARG A 21 -1.35 22.37 -11.78
CA ARG A 21 -1.90 22.52 -10.43
C ARG A 21 -1.12 23.49 -9.56
N LEU A 22 0.16 23.71 -9.86
CA LEU A 22 0.95 24.73 -9.19
C LEU A 22 0.47 26.14 -9.60
N SER A 23 0.42 27.05 -8.64
CA SER A 23 0.32 28.47 -8.96
C SER A 23 1.52 28.92 -9.78
N LYS A 24 1.41 30.05 -10.49
CA LYS A 24 2.51 30.56 -11.32
C LYS A 24 3.83 30.69 -10.54
N ALA A 25 3.78 31.22 -9.31
CA ALA A 25 4.98 31.40 -8.48
C ALA A 25 5.60 30.06 -8.05
N GLU A 26 4.77 29.06 -7.73
CA GLU A 26 5.21 27.71 -7.38
C GLU A 26 5.81 26.98 -8.58
N ALA A 27 5.16 27.08 -9.74
CA ALA A 27 5.63 26.50 -11.00
C ALA A 27 6.97 27.11 -11.43
N ASP A 28 7.10 28.44 -11.36
CA ASP A 28 8.34 29.15 -11.67
C ASP A 28 9.46 28.75 -10.70
N TRP A 29 9.18 28.67 -9.40
CA TRP A 29 10.18 28.22 -8.41
C TRP A 29 10.58 26.76 -8.67
N PHE A 30 9.62 25.86 -8.82
CA PHE A 30 9.90 24.44 -8.98
C PHE A 30 10.64 24.17 -10.29
N GLY A 31 10.23 24.78 -11.41
CA GLY A 31 10.91 24.67 -12.70
C GLY A 31 12.38 25.13 -12.66
N ASN A 32 12.70 26.14 -11.86
CA ASN A 32 14.07 26.61 -11.67
C ASN A 32 14.92 25.71 -10.74
N ASN A 33 14.30 24.86 -9.93
CA ASN A 33 14.99 24.05 -8.90
C ASN A 33 14.89 22.52 -9.12
N ILE A 34 14.10 22.08 -10.12
CA ILE A 34 13.93 20.67 -10.46
C ILE A 34 15.20 20.05 -11.05
N ARG A 35 16.07 20.87 -11.66
CA ARG A 35 17.39 20.48 -12.13
C ARG A 35 18.42 20.81 -11.06
N PHE A 36 19.29 19.87 -10.77
CA PHE A 36 20.34 19.97 -9.76
C PHE A 36 21.65 19.37 -10.29
N GLU A 37 22.77 19.92 -9.84
CA GLU A 37 24.12 19.51 -10.27
C GLU A 37 24.72 18.44 -9.35
N ASN A 38 24.24 18.35 -8.11
CA ASN A 38 24.76 17.45 -7.09
C ASN A 38 23.67 17.06 -6.07
N SER A 39 23.98 16.06 -5.24
CA SER A 39 23.06 15.54 -4.22
C SER A 39 22.68 16.58 -3.15
N ALA A 40 23.59 17.49 -2.79
CA ALA A 40 23.29 18.53 -1.80
C ALA A 40 22.19 19.50 -2.27
N GLN A 41 22.23 19.91 -3.54
CA GLN A 41 21.16 20.70 -4.15
C GLN A 41 19.85 19.91 -4.21
N PHE A 42 19.90 18.62 -4.57
CA PHE A 42 18.71 17.76 -4.55
C PHE A 42 18.08 17.69 -3.15
N PHE A 43 18.87 17.43 -2.10
CA PHE A 43 18.38 17.36 -0.72
C PHE A 43 17.79 18.71 -0.28
N GLN A 44 18.46 19.82 -0.61
CA GLN A 44 17.97 21.15 -0.30
C GLN A 44 16.61 21.43 -0.98
N THR A 45 16.48 21.15 -2.27
CA THR A 45 15.21 21.34 -2.99
C THR A 45 14.12 20.44 -2.42
N PHE A 46 14.43 19.17 -2.15
CA PHE A 46 13.48 18.20 -1.60
C PHE A 46 12.85 18.68 -0.28
N GLY A 47 13.66 19.29 0.60
CA GLY A 47 13.18 19.89 1.85
C GLY A 47 12.50 21.24 1.66
N LEU A 48 12.99 22.08 0.74
CA LEU A 48 12.38 23.40 0.47
C LEU A 48 10.97 23.31 -0.12
N ILE A 49 10.58 22.20 -0.76
CA ILE A 49 9.23 21.97 -1.27
C ILE A 49 8.16 22.28 -0.20
N ALA A 50 8.39 21.89 1.06
CA ALA A 50 7.42 22.11 2.14
C ALA A 50 7.12 23.59 2.43
N ARG A 51 8.04 24.49 2.05
CA ARG A 51 7.93 25.95 2.23
C ARG A 51 7.52 26.67 0.95
N LYS A 52 7.70 26.02 -0.19
CA LYS A 52 7.62 26.65 -1.51
C LYS A 52 6.43 26.20 -2.33
N ILE A 53 5.84 25.06 -2.00
CA ILE A 53 4.66 24.48 -2.65
C ILE A 53 3.56 24.31 -1.60
N SER A 54 2.33 24.66 -1.97
CA SER A 54 1.15 24.53 -1.13
C SER A 54 0.91 23.07 -0.71
N LEU A 55 0.40 22.88 0.51
CA LEU A 55 -0.06 21.58 0.99
C LEU A 55 -1.52 21.38 0.58
N GLU A 56 -1.75 21.28 -0.72
CA GLU A 56 -3.08 21.11 -1.31
C GLU A 56 -3.23 19.67 -1.84
N ILE A 57 -4.39 19.06 -1.60
CA ILE A 57 -4.80 17.79 -2.22
C ILE A 57 -5.68 18.16 -3.41
N PRO A 58 -5.21 17.97 -4.66
CA PRO A 58 -5.98 18.37 -5.82
C PRO A 58 -7.23 17.51 -6.03
N GLU A 59 -8.27 18.14 -6.57
CA GLU A 59 -9.34 17.42 -7.25
C GLU A 59 -8.90 17.09 -8.69
N TRP A 60 -9.07 15.83 -9.07
CA TRP A 60 -8.66 15.32 -10.38
C TRP A 60 -9.86 15.30 -11.31
N THR A 61 -9.67 15.72 -12.56
CA THR A 61 -10.71 15.49 -13.58
C THR A 61 -10.78 14.00 -13.92
N THR A 62 -11.88 13.56 -14.53
CA THR A 62 -12.03 12.16 -14.97
C THR A 62 -10.88 11.73 -15.86
N GLU A 63 -10.44 12.57 -16.79
CA GLU A 63 -9.32 12.28 -17.70
C GLU A 63 -8.00 12.15 -16.93
N GLU A 64 -7.72 13.05 -15.98
CA GLU A 64 -6.51 12.99 -15.15
C GLU A 64 -6.51 11.75 -14.27
N THR A 65 -7.65 11.41 -13.66
CA THR A 65 -7.80 10.19 -12.85
C THR A 65 -7.43 8.94 -13.65
N VAL A 66 -7.94 8.79 -14.87
CA VAL A 66 -7.61 7.63 -15.72
C VAL A 66 -6.11 7.57 -16.01
N LEU A 67 -5.50 8.69 -16.37
CA LEU A 67 -4.06 8.75 -16.66
C LEU A 67 -3.20 8.44 -15.43
N LEU A 68 -3.58 8.97 -14.26
CA LEU A 68 -2.83 8.78 -13.01
C LEU A 68 -2.93 7.35 -12.51
N GLU A 69 -4.10 6.71 -12.63
CA GLU A 69 -4.27 5.28 -12.29
C GLU A 69 -3.49 4.36 -13.23
N GLU A 70 -3.36 4.71 -14.51
CA GLU A 70 -2.54 3.95 -15.46
C GLU A 70 -1.05 3.99 -15.08
N VAL A 71 -0.57 5.16 -14.64
CA VAL A 71 0.83 5.36 -14.24
C VAL A 71 1.13 4.79 -12.86
N TYR A 72 0.18 4.90 -11.94
CA TYR A 72 0.29 4.48 -10.55
C TYR A 72 -1.03 3.83 -10.12
N PRO A 73 -1.13 2.49 -10.18
CA PRO A 73 -2.32 1.81 -9.72
C PRO A 73 -2.61 2.15 -8.26
N GLY A 74 -3.85 2.54 -7.94
CA GLY A 74 -4.28 2.99 -6.63
C GLY A 74 -3.98 4.47 -6.33
N PHE A 75 -3.66 5.29 -7.34
CA PHE A 75 -3.30 6.70 -7.16
C PHE A 75 -4.39 7.47 -6.41
N THR A 76 -5.65 7.31 -6.80
CA THR A 76 -6.80 8.03 -6.21
C THR A 76 -7.04 7.67 -4.75
N GLN A 77 -6.68 6.45 -4.34
CA GLN A 77 -6.80 5.99 -2.96
C GLN A 77 -5.64 6.46 -2.07
N SER A 78 -4.55 6.93 -2.67
CA SER A 78 -3.32 7.28 -1.96
C SER A 78 -3.32 8.72 -1.40
N HIS A 79 -4.33 9.54 -1.72
CA HIS A 79 -4.47 10.93 -1.27
C HIS A 79 -3.19 11.77 -1.43
N TRP A 80 -2.74 11.90 -2.68
CA TRP A 80 -1.56 12.70 -3.02
C TRP A 80 -1.79 14.20 -2.83
N ASP A 81 -0.89 14.85 -2.09
CA ASP A 81 -0.78 16.32 -2.06
C ASP A 81 0.28 16.82 -3.06
N LEU A 82 0.23 18.12 -3.38
CA LEU A 82 1.16 18.74 -4.33
C LEU A 82 2.63 18.69 -3.89
N GLN A 83 2.92 18.67 -2.58
CA GLN A 83 4.28 18.55 -2.08
C GLN A 83 4.84 17.15 -2.33
N GLN A 84 4.06 16.10 -2.07
CA GLN A 84 4.40 14.71 -2.33
C GLN A 84 4.63 14.48 -3.82
N LEU A 85 3.74 14.99 -4.68
CA LEU A 85 3.87 14.87 -6.13
C LEU A 85 5.11 15.61 -6.66
N SER A 86 5.37 16.82 -6.16
CA SER A 86 6.57 17.59 -6.52
C SER A 86 7.84 16.87 -6.10
N ARG A 87 7.86 16.25 -4.91
CA ARG A 87 8.98 15.41 -4.45
C ARG A 87 9.17 14.19 -5.36
N GLY A 88 8.09 13.53 -5.75
CA GLY A 88 8.17 12.40 -6.67
C GLY A 88 8.74 12.76 -8.02
N LEU A 89 8.27 13.87 -8.60
CA LEU A 89 8.78 14.40 -9.86
C LEU A 89 10.25 14.87 -9.75
N LEU A 90 10.66 15.43 -8.61
CA LEU A 90 12.07 15.74 -8.36
C LEU A 90 12.92 14.46 -8.32
N MET A 91 12.43 13.40 -7.69
CA MET A 91 13.13 12.11 -7.62
C MET A 91 13.29 11.45 -8.99
N THR A 92 12.35 11.63 -9.94
CA THR A 92 12.51 11.08 -11.30
C THR A 92 13.68 11.70 -12.07
N GLN A 93 14.17 12.88 -11.66
CA GLN A 93 15.33 13.53 -12.27
C GLN A 93 16.67 12.93 -11.84
N LEU A 94 16.70 12.06 -10.82
CA LEU A 94 17.93 11.44 -10.37
C LEU A 94 18.48 10.46 -11.43
N PRO A 95 19.79 10.48 -11.73
CA PRO A 95 20.40 9.51 -12.62
C PRO A 95 20.25 8.08 -12.07
N VAL A 96 19.68 7.18 -12.86
CA VAL A 96 19.39 5.77 -12.47
C VAL A 96 20.59 5.06 -11.85
N HIS A 97 21.80 5.30 -12.38
CA HIS A 97 23.02 4.63 -11.91
C HIS A 97 23.53 5.13 -10.53
N GLN A 98 22.94 6.18 -9.96
CA GLN A 98 23.35 6.77 -8.67
C GLN A 98 22.19 6.92 -7.68
N ASN A 99 20.94 6.77 -8.13
CA ASN A 99 19.78 7.19 -7.37
C ASN A 99 19.52 6.36 -6.11
N VAL A 100 19.90 5.08 -6.09
CA VAL A 100 19.77 4.19 -4.92
C VAL A 100 20.50 4.77 -3.72
N GLU A 101 21.78 5.11 -3.89
CA GLU A 101 22.61 5.64 -2.81
C GLU A 101 22.15 7.04 -2.37
N ILE A 102 21.76 7.90 -3.32
CA ILE A 102 21.27 9.25 -3.01
C ILE A 102 19.97 9.19 -2.20
N ILE A 103 19.02 8.34 -2.61
CA ILE A 103 17.73 8.19 -1.93
C ILE A 103 17.90 7.53 -0.56
N LYS A 104 18.81 6.56 -0.43
CA LYS A 104 19.15 5.97 0.87
C LYS A 104 19.66 7.04 1.83
N ASN A 105 20.64 7.84 1.41
CA ASN A 105 21.18 8.93 2.22
C ASN A 105 20.10 9.97 2.58
N LEU A 106 19.17 10.29 1.65
CA LEU A 106 18.02 11.14 1.96
C LEU A 106 17.13 10.52 3.04
N ALA A 107 16.79 9.24 2.92
CA ALA A 107 15.90 8.55 3.87
C ALA A 107 16.47 8.50 5.29
N GLU A 108 17.80 8.47 5.46
CA GLU A 108 18.45 8.46 6.78
C GLU A 108 18.31 9.78 7.55
N MET A 109 18.14 10.92 6.85
CA MET A 109 18.06 12.25 7.45
C MET A 109 16.69 12.93 7.30
N ALA A 110 15.80 12.37 6.48
CA ALA A 110 14.50 12.94 6.16
C ALA A 110 13.54 12.95 7.35
N ASP A 111 12.72 13.99 7.42
CA ASP A 111 11.59 14.03 8.35
C ASP A 111 10.43 13.09 7.93
N ILE A 112 9.41 12.95 8.77
CA ILE A 112 8.28 12.05 8.49
C ILE A 112 7.55 12.41 7.20
N LYS A 113 7.34 13.69 6.90
CA LYS A 113 6.60 14.12 5.69
C LYS A 113 7.44 13.90 4.44
N GLU A 114 8.75 14.10 4.55
CA GLU A 114 9.73 13.80 3.52
C GLU A 114 9.79 12.30 3.23
N LEU A 115 9.83 11.46 4.27
CA LEU A 115 9.79 10.00 4.12
C LEU A 115 8.49 9.52 3.47
N VAL A 116 7.34 10.07 3.86
CA VAL A 116 6.05 9.76 3.21
C VAL A 116 6.11 10.08 1.72
N GLY A 117 6.57 11.27 1.35
CA GLY A 117 6.73 11.65 -0.05
C GLY A 117 7.73 10.75 -0.80
N LEU A 118 8.84 10.40 -0.15
CA LEU A 118 9.87 9.52 -0.71
C LEU A 118 9.32 8.12 -1.01
N TYR A 119 8.75 7.43 -0.02
CA TYR A 119 8.29 6.05 -0.18
C TYR A 119 7.13 5.92 -1.15
N LYS A 120 6.17 6.86 -1.14
CA LYS A 120 5.10 6.89 -2.14
C LYS A 120 5.66 7.06 -3.56
N SER A 121 6.76 7.79 -3.71
CA SER A 121 7.31 8.15 -5.03
C SER A 121 8.22 7.10 -5.66
N LEU A 122 8.72 6.11 -4.90
CA LEU A 122 9.65 5.11 -5.40
C LEU A 122 9.12 4.37 -6.64
N PHE A 123 7.81 4.15 -6.73
CA PHE A 123 7.21 3.44 -7.87
C PHE A 123 7.32 4.23 -9.18
N PHE A 124 7.40 5.56 -9.14
CA PHE A 124 7.57 6.38 -10.35
C PHE A 124 8.96 6.21 -10.98
N LEU A 125 9.97 5.77 -10.21
CA LEU A 125 11.33 5.63 -10.71
C LEU A 125 11.45 4.49 -11.72
N LYS A 126 12.20 4.72 -12.81
CA LYS A 126 12.40 3.72 -13.88
C LYS A 126 12.98 2.41 -13.34
N ASN A 127 13.84 2.50 -12.32
CA ASN A 127 14.46 1.39 -11.62
C ASN A 127 13.84 1.10 -10.24
N ALA A 128 12.52 1.25 -10.08
CA ALA A 128 11.82 0.98 -8.82
C ALA A 128 12.24 -0.34 -8.13
N ALA A 129 12.49 -1.41 -8.90
CA ALA A 129 12.93 -2.69 -8.37
C ALA A 129 14.27 -2.65 -7.60
N ASP A 130 15.14 -1.67 -7.86
CA ASP A 130 16.42 -1.53 -7.17
C ASP A 130 16.24 -1.05 -5.71
N PHE A 131 15.06 -0.54 -5.35
CA PHE A 131 14.76 0.02 -4.03
C PHE A 131 14.13 -0.99 -3.06
N ILE A 132 14.16 -2.30 -3.36
CA ILE A 132 13.60 -3.34 -2.49
C ILE A 132 14.21 -3.26 -1.09
N LEU A 133 15.54 -3.09 -0.97
CA LEU A 133 16.22 -2.99 0.32
C LEU A 133 15.77 -1.76 1.12
N THR A 134 15.67 -0.60 0.46
CA THR A 134 15.15 0.64 1.07
C THR A 134 13.74 0.45 1.60
N VAL A 135 12.86 -0.22 0.83
CA VAL A 135 11.49 -0.50 1.29
C VAL A 135 11.46 -1.51 2.43
N GLN A 136 12.31 -2.54 2.41
CA GLN A 136 12.43 -3.49 3.52
C GLN A 136 12.90 -2.83 4.82
N GLU A 137 13.80 -1.85 4.74
CA GLU A 137 14.19 -1.02 5.89
C GLU A 137 13.01 -0.16 6.35
N GLY A 138 12.31 0.50 5.42
CA GLY A 138 11.12 1.29 5.70
C GLY A 138 10.02 0.50 6.39
N ILE A 139 9.77 -0.76 5.98
CA ILE A 139 8.81 -1.67 6.62
C ILE A 139 9.16 -1.86 8.10
N ARG A 140 10.42 -1.80 8.53
CA ARG A 140 10.80 -1.99 9.94
C ARG A 140 10.45 -0.80 10.84
N THR A 141 10.06 0.35 10.29
CA THR A 141 9.67 1.54 11.08
C THR A 141 8.46 1.33 11.97
N ASN A 142 8.39 2.03 13.11
CA ASN A 142 7.17 2.13 13.93
C ASN A 142 6.35 3.40 13.61
N MET A 143 6.82 4.22 12.67
CA MET A 143 6.12 5.43 12.24
C MET A 143 4.95 5.07 11.33
N VAL A 144 3.71 5.14 11.85
CA VAL A 144 2.49 4.75 11.13
C VAL A 144 2.38 5.43 9.77
N ALA A 145 2.62 6.75 9.68
CA ALA A 145 2.53 7.48 8.43
C ALA A 145 3.52 6.97 7.35
N VAL A 146 4.74 6.61 7.75
CA VAL A 146 5.76 6.08 6.84
C VAL A 146 5.43 4.65 6.42
N PHE A 147 4.94 3.83 7.36
CA PHE A 147 4.48 2.48 7.03
C PHE A 147 3.29 2.52 6.05
N ASP A 148 2.32 3.41 6.30
CA ASP A 148 1.15 3.59 5.42
C ASP A 148 1.56 4.02 4.02
N ALA A 149 2.52 4.94 3.91
CA ALA A 149 3.08 5.38 2.63
C ALA A 149 3.71 4.23 1.81
N ILE A 150 4.17 3.17 2.47
CA ILE A 150 4.75 1.99 1.83
C ILE A 150 3.66 0.95 1.49
N ALA A 151 2.74 0.72 2.41
CA ALA A 151 1.84 -0.44 2.37
C ALA A 151 0.47 -0.15 1.73
N LEU A 152 -0.08 1.05 1.94
CA LEU A 152 -1.46 1.37 1.58
C LEU A 152 -1.49 2.20 0.31
N ALA A 153 -2.38 1.84 -0.62
CA ALA A 153 -2.54 2.51 -1.90
C ALA A 153 -1.18 2.79 -2.58
N ASN A 154 -0.27 1.81 -2.50
CA ASN A 154 1.06 1.88 -3.08
C ASN A 154 1.35 0.58 -3.85
N PRO A 155 1.54 0.65 -5.18
CA PRO A 155 1.75 -0.53 -6.01
C PRO A 155 3.16 -1.11 -5.86
N PHE A 156 4.11 -0.39 -5.25
CA PHE A 156 5.49 -0.86 -5.09
C PHE A 156 5.56 -2.23 -4.42
N ALA A 157 4.85 -2.38 -3.28
CA ALA A 157 4.88 -3.61 -2.50
C ALA A 157 4.45 -4.82 -3.36
N ALA A 158 3.33 -4.67 -4.07
CA ALA A 158 2.77 -5.71 -4.91
C ALA A 158 3.62 -6.02 -6.14
N LYS A 159 4.21 -5.00 -6.78
CA LYS A 159 4.92 -5.18 -8.04
C LYS A 159 6.39 -5.57 -7.87
N CYS A 160 7.02 -5.19 -6.76
CA CYS A 160 8.48 -5.30 -6.61
C CYS A 160 8.93 -6.22 -5.46
N LEU A 161 8.17 -6.34 -4.36
CA LEU A 161 8.67 -7.09 -3.21
C LEU A 161 8.72 -8.60 -3.47
N PRO A 162 9.81 -9.28 -3.05
CA PRO A 162 9.86 -10.73 -3.00
C PRO A 162 8.87 -11.27 -1.96
N VAL A 163 8.50 -12.54 -2.09
CA VAL A 163 7.45 -13.19 -1.29
C VAL A 163 7.66 -13.01 0.22
N ASP A 164 8.89 -13.18 0.72
CA ASP A 164 9.15 -13.03 2.16
C ASP A 164 8.97 -11.59 2.66
N ALA A 165 9.43 -10.60 1.90
CA ALA A 165 9.27 -9.19 2.25
C ALA A 165 7.80 -8.76 2.18
N TRP A 166 7.07 -9.27 1.19
CA TRP A 166 5.63 -9.09 1.06
C TRP A 166 4.88 -9.66 2.27
N ASN A 167 5.17 -10.89 2.67
CA ASN A 167 4.54 -11.52 3.83
C ASN A 167 4.81 -10.74 5.12
N GLN A 168 6.04 -10.22 5.30
CA GLN A 168 6.39 -9.37 6.44
C GLN A 168 5.64 -8.03 6.43
N LEU A 169 5.43 -7.42 5.26
CA LEU A 169 4.61 -6.21 5.14
C LEU A 169 3.17 -6.47 5.57
N VAL A 170 2.54 -7.54 5.07
CA VAL A 170 1.15 -7.87 5.40
C VAL A 170 0.99 -8.21 6.88
N LEU A 171 1.90 -9.02 7.43
CA LEU A 171 1.90 -9.36 8.85
C LEU A 171 2.06 -8.11 9.72
N LYS A 172 2.96 -7.19 9.34
CA LYS A 172 3.13 -5.94 10.06
C LYS A 172 1.91 -5.02 9.95
N ALA A 173 1.25 -4.97 8.80
CA ALA A 173 0.00 -4.22 8.64
C ALA A 173 -1.07 -4.70 9.63
N LEU A 174 -1.20 -6.02 9.83
CA LEU A 174 -2.09 -6.60 10.85
C LEU A 174 -1.68 -6.20 12.27
N PHE A 175 -0.39 -6.33 12.62
CA PHE A 175 0.12 -5.93 13.94
C PHE A 175 -0.14 -4.45 14.25
N MET A 176 -0.01 -3.59 13.25
CA MET A 176 -0.23 -2.15 13.36
C MET A 176 -1.71 -1.75 13.19
N GLY A 177 -2.62 -2.71 12.98
CA GLY A 177 -4.04 -2.45 12.78
C GLY A 177 -4.33 -1.58 11.56
N ARG A 178 -3.66 -1.84 10.44
CA ARG A 178 -3.80 -1.07 9.19
C ARG A 178 -4.85 -1.71 8.27
N PRO A 179 -5.55 -0.92 7.42
CA PRO A 179 -6.59 -1.42 6.53
C PRO A 179 -6.02 -2.30 5.42
N LEU A 180 -6.27 -3.61 5.50
CA LEU A 180 -5.73 -4.55 4.51
C LEU A 180 -6.39 -4.37 3.14
N TYR A 181 -7.64 -3.90 3.07
CA TYR A 181 -8.34 -3.59 1.82
C TYR A 181 -7.65 -2.52 0.98
N GLN A 182 -6.79 -1.69 1.59
CA GLN A 182 -6.01 -0.69 0.86
C GLN A 182 -4.66 -1.22 0.37
N ILE A 183 -4.26 -2.44 0.73
CA ILE A 183 -3.04 -3.06 0.21
C ILE A 183 -3.34 -3.58 -1.20
N ILE A 184 -2.71 -2.96 -2.20
CA ILE A 184 -2.91 -3.27 -3.61
C ILE A 184 -2.51 -4.73 -3.90
N ASP A 185 -3.32 -5.42 -4.72
CA ASP A 185 -3.12 -6.81 -5.15
C ASP A 185 -3.01 -7.82 -3.97
N LEU A 186 -3.55 -7.51 -2.79
CA LEU A 186 -3.44 -8.40 -1.63
C LEU A 186 -3.96 -9.81 -1.89
N ASP A 187 -5.15 -9.92 -2.49
CA ASP A 187 -5.75 -11.22 -2.81
C ASP A 187 -5.05 -11.96 -3.95
N LEU A 188 -4.28 -11.26 -4.79
CA LEU A 188 -3.48 -11.87 -5.86
C LEU A 188 -2.13 -12.40 -5.34
N ARG A 189 -1.59 -11.80 -4.27
CA ARG A 189 -0.27 -12.17 -3.73
C ARG A 189 -0.31 -12.95 -2.42
N LYS A 190 -1.50 -13.23 -1.87
CA LYS A 190 -1.64 -14.21 -0.78
C LYS A 190 -1.07 -15.56 -1.20
N ASN A 191 -0.42 -16.23 -0.27
CA ASN A 191 0.31 -17.46 -0.51
C ASN A 191 0.21 -18.38 0.71
N GLU A 192 0.46 -19.67 0.52
CA GLU A 192 0.37 -20.68 1.57
C GLU A 192 1.22 -20.33 2.80
N LYS A 193 2.46 -19.87 2.58
CA LYS A 193 3.35 -19.44 3.67
C LYS A 193 2.73 -18.30 4.49
N LEU A 194 2.10 -17.33 3.83
CA LEU A 194 1.38 -16.26 4.52
C LEU A 194 0.19 -16.82 5.30
N ALA A 195 -0.62 -17.70 4.71
CA ALA A 195 -1.77 -18.30 5.38
C ALA A 195 -1.37 -19.04 6.68
N LEU A 196 -0.27 -19.78 6.67
CA LEU A 196 0.26 -20.46 7.86
C LEU A 196 0.76 -19.47 8.93
N ILE A 197 1.50 -18.44 8.54
CA ILE A 197 1.92 -17.36 9.45
C ILE A 197 0.70 -16.69 10.11
N ILE A 198 -0.37 -16.50 9.33
CA ILE A 198 -1.62 -15.89 9.80
C ILE A 198 -2.36 -16.80 10.78
N HIS A 199 -2.40 -18.10 10.52
CA HIS A 199 -2.94 -19.10 11.46
C HIS A 199 -2.23 -19.02 12.82
N ASP A 200 -0.89 -19.04 12.85
CA ASP A 200 -0.12 -18.91 14.09
C ASP A 200 -0.43 -17.58 14.82
N TYR A 201 -0.50 -16.47 14.06
CA TYR A 201 -0.82 -15.16 14.61
C TYR A 201 -2.23 -15.10 15.21
N ILE A 202 -3.22 -15.74 14.60
CA ILE A 202 -4.58 -15.81 15.14
C ILE A 202 -4.58 -16.51 16.51
N HIS A 203 -3.90 -17.64 16.63
CA HIS A 203 -3.77 -18.36 17.90
C HIS A 203 -3.04 -17.55 18.98
N GLU A 204 -1.96 -16.85 18.61
CA GLU A 204 -1.27 -15.93 19.52
C GLU A 204 -2.23 -14.86 20.05
N ARG A 205 -3.04 -14.24 19.17
CA ARG A 205 -4.02 -13.21 19.55
C ARG A 205 -5.13 -13.75 20.43
N TRP A 206 -5.71 -14.90 20.08
CA TRP A 206 -6.78 -15.54 20.85
C TRP A 206 -6.31 -16.00 22.23
N SER A 207 -5.10 -16.57 22.34
CA SER A 207 -4.53 -16.95 23.64
C SER A 207 -4.34 -15.75 24.59
N ALA A 208 -4.11 -14.56 24.02
CA ALA A 208 -4.03 -13.30 24.75
C ALA A 208 -5.41 -12.62 24.99
N GLY A 209 -6.52 -13.28 24.62
CA GLY A 209 -7.87 -12.73 24.73
C GLY A 209 -8.14 -11.53 23.81
N ARG A 210 -7.36 -11.38 22.73
CA ARG A 210 -7.46 -10.24 21.82
C ARG A 210 -8.19 -10.64 20.54
N LEU A 211 -9.01 -9.73 20.04
CA LEU A 211 -9.67 -9.87 18.74
C LEU A 211 -8.67 -9.68 17.59
N VAL A 212 -9.04 -10.25 16.43
CA VAL A 212 -8.37 -10.10 15.14
C VAL A 212 -9.26 -9.34 14.17
N SER A 213 -8.66 -8.66 13.18
CA SER A 213 -9.43 -7.99 12.12
C SER A 213 -10.22 -9.02 11.31
N PRO A 214 -11.50 -8.80 10.97
CA PRO A 214 -12.25 -9.67 10.07
C PRO A 214 -11.56 -9.87 8.70
N GLU A 215 -10.81 -8.87 8.22
CA GLU A 215 -10.05 -9.00 6.98
C GLU A 215 -9.00 -10.11 7.03
N ILE A 216 -8.56 -10.56 8.22
CA ILE A 216 -7.52 -11.59 8.35
C ILE A 216 -7.88 -12.88 7.60
N TRP A 217 -9.17 -13.23 7.55
CA TRP A 217 -9.66 -14.43 6.92
C TRP A 217 -9.49 -14.42 5.40
N ARG A 218 -9.32 -13.25 4.77
CA ARG A 218 -9.05 -13.15 3.33
C ARG A 218 -7.70 -13.78 2.94
N LEU A 219 -6.76 -13.79 3.88
CA LEU A 219 -5.38 -14.23 3.66
C LEU A 219 -5.25 -15.75 3.60
N VAL A 220 -6.23 -16.47 4.15
CA VAL A 220 -6.25 -17.95 4.14
C VAL A 220 -7.08 -18.53 2.99
N VAL A 221 -7.85 -17.70 2.28
CA VAL A 221 -8.64 -18.13 1.12
C VAL A 221 -7.72 -18.73 0.04
N GLY A 222 -8.07 -19.93 -0.42
CA GLY A 222 -7.26 -20.74 -1.35
C GLY A 222 -6.22 -21.65 -0.69
N TYR A 223 -6.04 -21.54 0.63
CA TYR A 223 -5.07 -22.32 1.42
C TYR A 223 -5.69 -22.91 2.69
N VAL A 224 -7.02 -23.07 2.73
CA VAL A 224 -7.73 -23.62 3.88
C VAL A 224 -7.47 -25.12 3.98
N ASN A 225 -6.68 -25.51 4.99
CA ASN A 225 -6.50 -26.90 5.41
C ASN A 225 -7.42 -27.24 6.59
N GLN A 226 -7.30 -28.44 7.17
CA GLN A 226 -8.14 -28.87 8.30
C GLN A 226 -8.00 -27.98 9.55
N GLU A 227 -6.78 -27.51 9.85
CA GLU A 227 -6.51 -26.66 11.03
C GLU A 227 -7.14 -25.27 10.85
N ILE A 228 -6.91 -24.64 9.70
CA ILE A 228 -7.50 -23.34 9.35
C ILE A 228 -9.03 -23.45 9.26
N ALA A 229 -9.57 -24.57 8.77
CA ALA A 229 -11.01 -24.79 8.74
C ALA A 229 -11.60 -24.83 10.16
N ALA A 230 -10.91 -25.47 11.11
CA ALA A 230 -11.33 -25.48 12.50
C ALA A 230 -11.38 -24.07 13.10
N ASP A 231 -10.40 -23.23 12.78
CA ASP A 231 -10.37 -21.82 13.20
C ASP A 231 -11.52 -21.01 12.60
N LEU A 232 -11.79 -21.18 11.30
CA LEU A 232 -12.92 -20.55 10.62
C LEU A 232 -14.24 -20.95 11.31
N VAL A 233 -14.44 -22.24 11.60
CA VAL A 233 -15.63 -22.72 12.31
C VAL A 233 -15.71 -22.15 13.73
N ASN A 234 -14.60 -22.06 14.46
CA ASN A 234 -14.57 -21.43 15.78
C ASN A 234 -14.95 -19.95 15.71
N ALA A 235 -14.39 -19.22 14.75
CA ALA A 235 -14.67 -17.80 14.52
C ALA A 235 -16.11 -17.56 14.05
N MET A 236 -16.72 -18.51 13.31
CA MET A 236 -18.14 -18.46 12.95
C MET A 236 -19.04 -18.46 14.19
N HIS A 237 -18.69 -19.23 15.22
CA HIS A 237 -19.51 -19.33 16.43
C HIS A 237 -19.26 -18.17 17.40
N THR A 238 -18.00 -17.78 17.55
CA THR A 238 -17.56 -16.84 18.59
C THR A 238 -17.43 -15.39 18.13
N GLY A 239 -17.28 -15.15 16.83
CA GLY A 239 -17.05 -13.83 16.26
C GLY A 239 -18.25 -12.90 16.31
N ASP A 240 -17.98 -11.60 16.18
CA ASP A 240 -19.00 -10.58 15.95
C ASP A 240 -19.63 -10.72 14.55
N ALA A 241 -20.62 -9.88 14.25
CA ALA A 241 -21.35 -9.95 12.98
C ALA A 241 -20.41 -9.82 11.76
N LEU A 242 -19.42 -8.93 11.83
CA LEU A 242 -18.51 -8.68 10.71
C LEU A 242 -17.49 -9.81 10.53
N THR A 243 -17.00 -10.36 11.64
CA THR A 243 -16.15 -11.57 11.64
C THR A 243 -16.90 -12.74 11.02
N LYS A 244 -18.17 -12.96 11.40
CA LYS A 244 -19.01 -14.02 10.82
C LYS A 244 -19.16 -13.84 9.31
N GLN A 245 -19.41 -12.63 8.82
CA GLN A 245 -19.47 -12.34 7.38
C GLN A 245 -18.15 -12.66 6.66
N ALA A 246 -17.01 -12.27 7.23
CA ALA A 246 -15.69 -12.56 6.68
C ALA A 246 -15.39 -14.05 6.63
N VAL A 247 -15.73 -14.79 7.69
CA VAL A 247 -15.56 -16.25 7.75
C VAL A 247 -16.44 -16.94 6.71
N ILE A 248 -17.73 -16.56 6.60
CA ILE A 248 -18.66 -17.09 5.58
C ILE A 248 -18.07 -16.88 4.19
N LYS A 249 -17.56 -15.68 3.92
CA LYS A 249 -16.92 -15.35 2.64
C LYS A 249 -15.69 -16.21 2.37
N ALA A 250 -14.79 -16.32 3.35
CA ALA A 250 -13.57 -17.12 3.21
C ALA A 250 -13.85 -18.60 2.97
N LEU A 251 -14.89 -19.15 3.62
CA LEU A 251 -15.35 -20.52 3.41
C LEU A 251 -15.95 -20.71 2.01
N LYS A 252 -16.80 -19.78 1.53
CA LYS A 252 -17.38 -19.83 0.18
C LYS A 252 -16.32 -19.75 -0.93
N GLU A 253 -15.27 -18.97 -0.70
CA GLU A 253 -14.16 -18.80 -1.65
C GLU A 253 -13.10 -19.91 -1.54
N SER A 254 -13.28 -20.89 -0.65
CA SER A 254 -12.40 -22.03 -0.45
C SER A 254 -12.93 -23.29 -1.13
N SER A 255 -12.04 -24.11 -1.70
CA SER A 255 -12.39 -25.44 -2.22
C SER A 255 -12.80 -26.42 -1.12
N PHE A 256 -12.38 -26.20 0.13
CA PHE A 256 -12.66 -27.07 1.28
C PHE A 256 -14.16 -27.30 1.51
N TYR A 257 -15.00 -26.29 1.29
CA TYR A 257 -16.44 -26.37 1.52
C TYR A 257 -17.13 -27.32 0.52
N ASN A 258 -16.69 -27.30 -0.73
CA ASN A 258 -17.23 -28.16 -1.79
C ASN A 258 -16.88 -29.65 -1.55
N GLU A 259 -15.77 -29.92 -0.88
CA GLU A 259 -15.29 -31.28 -0.64
C GLU A 259 -15.86 -31.92 0.65
N ASN A 260 -16.40 -31.11 1.58
CA ASN A 260 -16.86 -31.57 2.91
C ASN A 260 -18.37 -31.40 3.16
N GLU A 261 -19.18 -31.14 2.13
CA GLU A 261 -20.66 -31.15 2.17
C GLU A 261 -21.31 -30.34 3.32
N ILE A 262 -20.74 -29.20 3.69
CA ILE A 262 -21.31 -28.36 4.75
C ILE A 262 -22.64 -27.75 4.24
N PRO A 263 -23.72 -27.65 5.05
CA PRO A 263 -25.03 -27.18 4.57
C PRO A 263 -25.06 -25.69 4.17
N ASN A 264 -25.55 -25.40 2.96
CA ASN A 264 -25.69 -24.04 2.41
C ASN A 264 -26.53 -23.10 3.30
N GLU A 265 -27.46 -23.63 4.09
CA GLU A 265 -28.33 -22.87 5.01
C GLU A 265 -27.54 -22.14 6.11
N THR A 266 -26.31 -22.59 6.42
CA THR A 266 -25.42 -21.91 7.38
C THR A 266 -24.68 -20.72 6.76
N LEU A 267 -24.65 -20.64 5.44
CA LEU A 267 -23.94 -19.62 4.67
C LEU A 267 -24.93 -18.66 3.99
N ALA A 268 -25.59 -17.78 4.77
CA ALA A 268 -26.43 -16.71 4.22
C ALA A 268 -25.73 -15.98 3.05
N ASP A 269 -26.50 -15.42 2.12
CA ASP A 269 -26.01 -14.62 0.98
C ASP A 269 -25.32 -13.34 1.45
N SER A 270 -24.09 -13.48 1.95
CA SER A 270 -23.17 -12.37 2.10
C SER A 270 -22.57 -12.08 0.72
N LEU A 271 -23.21 -11.17 -0.01
CA LEU A 271 -22.66 -10.54 -1.22
C LEU A 271 -21.57 -9.50 -0.87
N VAL A 272 -21.18 -9.41 0.39
CA VAL A 272 -20.24 -8.42 0.89
C VAL A 272 -18.84 -8.69 0.34
N THR A 273 -18.20 -7.63 -0.15
CA THR A 273 -16.83 -7.63 -0.66
C THR A 273 -15.81 -7.51 0.48
N TRP A 274 -14.55 -7.90 0.23
CA TRP A 274 -13.49 -7.70 1.23
C TRP A 274 -13.29 -6.21 1.55
N ASP A 275 -13.47 -5.34 0.56
CA ASP A 275 -13.38 -3.88 0.70
C ASP A 275 -14.49 -3.31 1.59
N GLU A 276 -15.72 -3.82 1.48
CA GLU A 276 -16.81 -3.44 2.37
C GLU A 276 -16.57 -3.92 3.81
N ILE A 277 -16.08 -5.14 3.99
CA ILE A 277 -15.70 -5.68 5.31
C ILE A 277 -14.63 -4.78 5.95
N GLY A 278 -13.57 -4.48 5.21
CA GLY A 278 -12.50 -3.58 5.66
C GLY A 278 -13.03 -2.19 5.98
N THR A 279 -13.75 -1.57 5.04
CA THR A 279 -14.31 -0.21 5.22
C THR A 279 -15.16 -0.11 6.48
N GLN A 280 -16.06 -1.07 6.72
CA GLN A 280 -16.87 -1.10 7.94
C GLN A 280 -15.99 -1.22 9.19
N TYR A 281 -15.09 -2.20 9.22
CA TYR A 281 -14.23 -2.45 10.39
C TYR A 281 -13.40 -1.23 10.78
N TYR A 282 -12.69 -0.62 9.82
CA TYR A 282 -11.79 0.51 10.11
C TYR A 282 -12.52 1.84 10.30
N SER A 283 -13.77 1.97 9.86
CA SER A 283 -14.62 3.13 10.18
C SER A 283 -14.98 3.16 11.67
N HIS A 284 -15.30 2.00 12.26
CA HIS A 284 -15.61 1.85 13.68
C HIS A 284 -14.41 2.01 14.62
N LEU A 285 -13.19 1.79 14.13
CA LEU A 285 -11.97 2.03 14.93
C LEU A 285 -11.56 3.51 14.99
N LYS A 286 -12.09 4.35 14.09
CA LYS A 286 -11.81 5.80 14.04
C LYS A 286 -12.81 6.63 14.87
N SER A 287 -13.93 6.03 15.28
CA SER A 287 -14.94 6.62 16.19
C SER A 287 -14.60 6.35 17.65
#